data_AF-A0A371J410-F1
#
_entry.id   AF-A0A371J410-F1
#
_cell.length_a   1.000
_cell.length_b   1.000
_cell.length_c   1.000
_cell.angle_alpha   90.00
_cell.angle_beta   90.00
_cell.angle_gamma   90.00
#
_symmetry.space_group_name_H-M   'P 1'
#
loop_
_entity.id
_entity.type
_entity.pdbx_description
1 polymer ?
#
loop_
_entity_poly.entity_id
_entity_poly.type
_entity_poly.pdbx_seq_one_letter_code
_entity_poly.pdbx_strand_id
1 'polypeptide(L)'
;MKNYSKLLTIGTLITISLFITACGSGVSQEQYNALNTEKENLQSDYDKLKNDYEKIKVDYTSLLDEKAESILDDAPLQYATAWAKTSYGENVECSSSADSLNVLVHTDISVTSENVTDIINKFISSMKYYKIAYETTPDNLNFKFISVNYLDLDDNAFLSLTIVKTDDTFELNKILVDATQTDTIISGLSSNN
;
A
#
# COMPACT_ATOMS: atom_id res chain seq x y z
N MET A 1 50.51 -91.51 -20.31
CA MET A 1 51.46 -91.89 -19.23
C MET A 1 51.78 -90.60 -18.46
N LYS A 2 51.37 -90.50 -17.19
CA LYS A 2 52.24 -90.55 -15.98
C LYS A 2 53.36 -89.48 -16.02
N ASN A 3 53.64 -88.67 -15.01
CA ASN A 3 53.20 -88.61 -13.61
C ASN A 3 53.70 -87.31 -12.98
N TYR A 4 53.10 -86.98 -11.85
CA TYR A 4 53.31 -85.90 -10.90
C TYR A 4 54.74 -85.60 -10.39
N SER A 5 54.88 -84.35 -9.94
CA SER A 5 55.39 -83.91 -8.61
C SER A 5 56.77 -83.25 -8.53
N LYS A 6 56.82 -82.31 -7.56
CA LYS A 6 57.96 -81.62 -6.93
C LYS A 6 58.39 -80.33 -7.67
N LEU A 7 58.62 -79.18 -7.02
CA LEU A 7 58.49 -78.70 -5.64
C LEU A 7 58.98 -77.23 -5.72
N LEU A 8 58.36 -76.31 -4.97
CA LEU A 8 58.99 -75.12 -4.34
C LEU A 8 59.61 -74.06 -5.30
N THR A 9 59.40 -72.74 -5.22
CA THR A 9 59.44 -71.85 -4.05
C THR A 9 59.23 -70.39 -4.57
N ILE A 10 58.67 -69.52 -3.71
CA ILE A 10 58.79 -68.03 -3.70
C ILE A 10 57.88 -67.32 -4.72
N GLY A 11 56.86 -66.54 -4.35
CA GLY A 11 56.67 -65.68 -3.17
C GLY A 11 56.47 -64.25 -3.69
N THR A 12 55.26 -63.71 -3.72
CA THR A 12 54.81 -62.79 -2.67
C THR A 12 53.28 -62.78 -2.53
N LEU A 13 52.81 -63.28 -1.38
CA LEU A 13 51.56 -62.87 -0.73
C LEU A 13 51.73 -61.45 -0.18
N ILE A 14 50.80 -60.54 -0.48
CA ILE A 14 50.54 -59.39 0.39
C ILE A 14 49.16 -59.63 0.99
N THR A 15 49.14 -60.30 2.13
CA THR A 15 48.00 -60.31 3.06
C THR A 15 48.04 -59.03 3.87
N ILE A 16 47.13 -58.10 3.59
CA ILE A 16 46.86 -56.98 4.51
C ILE A 16 45.98 -57.54 5.63
N SER A 17 46.64 -57.98 6.70
CA SER A 17 46.02 -58.24 8.00
C SER A 17 45.67 -56.91 8.66
N LEU A 18 44.37 -56.57 8.68
CA LEU A 18 43.81 -55.50 9.50
C LEU A 18 43.75 -55.97 10.97
N PHE A 19 44.77 -55.60 11.73
CA PHE A 19 44.67 -55.57 13.20
C PHE A 19 43.87 -54.33 13.59
N ILE A 20 42.65 -54.52 14.09
CA ILE A 20 41.95 -53.48 14.85
C ILE A 20 42.22 -53.78 16.32
N THR A 21 43.24 -53.13 16.87
CA THR A 21 43.46 -53.06 18.32
C THR A 21 42.49 -52.03 18.89
N ALA A 22 41.66 -52.48 19.82
CA ALA A 22 40.63 -51.69 20.49
C ALA A 22 41.20 -50.49 21.25
N CYS A 23 40.77 -49.28 20.87
CA CYS A 23 40.40 -48.21 21.80
C CYS A 23 39.58 -47.16 21.06
N GLY A 24 38.26 -47.36 21.09
CA GLY A 24 37.24 -46.53 20.49
C GLY A 24 36.01 -47.40 20.41
N SER A 25 35.00 -47.16 21.24
CA SER A 25 33.72 -47.85 21.15
C SER A 25 33.18 -47.65 19.73
N GLY A 26 33.38 -48.64 18.85
CA GLY A 26 32.96 -48.59 17.47
C GLY A 26 31.45 -48.41 17.42
N VAL A 27 31.00 -47.42 16.66
CA VAL A 27 29.59 -47.17 16.41
C VAL A 27 28.99 -48.43 15.81
N SER A 28 27.94 -48.98 16.42
CA SER A 28 27.27 -50.16 15.88
C SER A 28 26.64 -49.83 14.52
N GLN A 29 26.43 -50.84 13.67
CA GLN A 29 25.76 -50.62 12.38
C GLN A 29 24.39 -49.95 12.54
N GLU A 30 23.67 -50.25 13.63
CA GLU A 30 22.39 -49.62 13.98
C GLU A 30 22.57 -48.14 14.31
N GLN A 31 23.58 -47.77 15.10
CA GLN A 31 23.89 -46.38 15.42
C GLN A 31 24.33 -45.59 14.18
N TYR A 32 25.07 -46.21 13.26
CA TYR A 32 25.44 -45.61 11.99
C TYR A 32 24.22 -45.36 11.10
N ASN A 33 23.34 -46.36 10.98
CA ASN A 33 22.11 -46.23 10.19
C ASN A 33 21.19 -45.15 10.76
N ALA A 34 21.03 -45.09 12.09
CA ALA A 34 20.23 -44.06 12.76
C ALA A 34 20.79 -42.65 12.50
N LEU A 35 22.11 -42.47 12.62
CA LEU A 35 22.77 -41.19 12.33
C LEU A 35 22.61 -40.77 10.86
N ASN A 36 22.69 -41.73 9.93
CA ASN A 36 22.51 -41.45 8.51
C ASN A 36 21.07 -41.02 8.20
N THR A 37 20.08 -41.68 8.80
CA THR A 37 18.67 -41.27 8.68
C THR A 37 18.43 -39.88 9.29
N GLU A 38 19.01 -39.57 10.45
CA GLU A 38 18.91 -38.24 11.06
C GLU A 38 19.52 -37.15 10.16
N LYS A 39 20.68 -37.44 9.56
CA LYS A 39 21.33 -36.55 8.59
C LYS A 39 20.45 -36.30 7.36
N GLU A 40 19.83 -37.34 6.80
CA GLU A 40 18.94 -37.23 5.65
C GLU A 40 17.68 -36.41 5.99
N ASN A 41 17.10 -36.63 7.17
CA ASN A 41 15.97 -35.84 7.64
C ASN A 41 16.35 -34.37 7.84
N LEU A 42 17.49 -34.10 8.47
CA LEU A 42 17.97 -32.74 8.72
C LEU A 42 18.28 -32.01 7.40
N GLN A 43 18.82 -32.71 6.41
CA GLN A 43 19.01 -32.16 5.07
C GLN A 43 17.66 -31.80 4.42
N SER A 44 16.66 -32.68 4.52
CA SER A 44 15.32 -32.40 3.99
C SER A 44 14.67 -31.19 4.66
N ASP A 45 14.80 -31.08 5.98
CA ASP A 45 14.24 -29.95 6.74
C ASP A 45 14.97 -28.63 6.43
N TYR A 46 16.28 -28.68 6.26
CA TYR A 46 17.06 -27.53 5.79
C TYR A 46 16.62 -27.06 4.40
N ASP A 47 16.42 -27.99 3.47
CA ASP A 47 16.01 -27.66 2.10
C ASP A 47 14.59 -27.06 2.07
N LYS A 48 13.68 -27.55 2.92
CA LYS A 48 12.35 -26.93 3.11
C LYS A 48 12.46 -25.52 3.67
N LEU A 49 13.21 -25.33 4.75
CA LEU A 49 13.36 -24.03 5.40
C LEU A 49 13.99 -23.00 4.46
N LYS A 50 14.97 -23.42 3.66
CA LYS A 50 15.58 -22.57 2.63
C LYS A 50 14.57 -22.13 1.57
N ASN A 51 13.73 -23.05 1.09
CA ASN A 51 12.69 -22.72 0.12
C ASN A 51 11.64 -21.77 0.70
N ASP A 52 11.21 -22.01 1.95
CA ASP A 52 10.26 -21.13 2.64
C ASP A 52 10.85 -19.73 2.83
N TYR A 53 12.13 -19.63 3.19
CA TYR A 53 12.83 -18.36 3.31
C TYR A 53 12.88 -17.59 1.98
N GLU A 54 13.28 -18.24 0.88
CA GLU A 54 13.33 -17.60 -0.43
C GLU A 54 11.93 -17.14 -0.89
N LYS A 55 10.90 -17.93 -0.62
CA LYS A 55 9.51 -17.54 -0.90
C LYS A 55 9.09 -16.31 -0.11
N ILE A 56 9.31 -16.31 1.21
CA ILE A 56 8.99 -15.16 2.08
C ILE A 56 9.73 -13.91 1.61
N LYS A 57 10.99 -14.05 1.20
CA LYS A 57 11.78 -12.93 0.70
C LYS A 57 11.19 -12.34 -0.59
N VAL A 58 10.78 -13.19 -1.53
CA VAL A 58 10.11 -12.74 -2.77
C VAL A 58 8.77 -12.08 -2.46
N ASP A 59 7.94 -12.71 -1.61
CA ASP A 59 6.63 -12.18 -1.22
C ASP A 59 6.78 -10.80 -0.54
N TYR A 60 7.78 -10.65 0.34
CA TYR A 60 8.09 -9.39 1.02
C TYR A 60 8.54 -8.29 0.06
N THR A 61 9.41 -8.61 -0.91
CA THR A 61 9.83 -7.63 -1.93
C THR A 61 8.65 -7.23 -2.81
N SER A 62 7.81 -8.17 -3.24
CA SER A 62 6.61 -7.87 -4.03
C SER A 62 5.64 -6.96 -3.27
N LEU A 63 5.43 -7.21 -1.98
CA LEU A 63 4.58 -6.37 -1.12
C LEU A 63 5.12 -4.94 -0.95
N LEU A 64 6.45 -4.79 -0.90
CA LEU A 64 7.06 -3.46 -0.84
C LEU A 64 6.87 -2.68 -2.14
N ASP A 65 7.04 -3.36 -3.28
CA ASP A 65 6.88 -2.74 -4.60
C ASP A 65 5.43 -2.33 -4.84
N GLU A 66 4.46 -3.23 -4.58
CA GLU A 66 3.02 -2.95 -4.69
C GLU A 66 2.59 -1.79 -3.78
N LYS A 67 3.08 -1.76 -2.54
CA LYS A 67 2.77 -0.68 -1.61
C LYS A 67 3.42 0.65 -2.01
N ALA A 68 4.64 0.62 -2.53
CA ALA A 68 5.30 1.83 -3.03
C ALA A 68 4.55 2.41 -4.23
N GLU A 69 4.08 1.56 -5.15
CA GLU A 69 3.27 1.95 -6.30
C GLU A 69 1.90 2.51 -5.88
N SER A 70 1.19 1.84 -4.96
CA SER A 70 -0.09 2.32 -4.41
C SER A 70 0.02 3.66 -3.67
N ILE A 71 1.12 3.90 -2.93
CA ILE A 71 1.32 5.18 -2.23
C ILE A 71 1.52 6.34 -3.21
N LEU A 72 2.17 6.08 -4.35
CA LEU A 72 2.38 7.10 -5.39
C LEU A 72 1.09 7.44 -6.13
N ASP A 73 0.26 6.43 -6.43
CA ASP A 73 -1.04 6.64 -7.10
C ASP A 73 -2.06 7.38 -6.21
N ASP A 74 -2.00 7.21 -4.89
CA ASP A 74 -2.92 7.88 -3.95
C ASP A 74 -2.44 9.25 -3.47
N ALA A 75 -1.21 9.65 -3.78
CA ALA A 75 -0.64 10.92 -3.31
C ALA A 75 -1.52 12.13 -3.65
N PRO A 76 -2.09 12.28 -4.86
CA PRO A 76 -2.96 13.41 -5.16
C PRO A 76 -4.20 13.49 -4.26
N LEU A 77 -4.85 12.34 -4.02
CA LEU A 77 -6.04 12.27 -3.17
C LEU A 77 -5.69 12.57 -1.70
N GLN A 78 -4.53 12.14 -1.21
CA GLN A 78 -4.07 12.44 0.15
C GLN A 78 -3.82 13.94 0.35
N TYR A 79 -3.15 14.60 -0.60
CA TYR A 79 -2.93 16.05 -0.55
C TYR A 79 -4.25 16.82 -0.60
N ALA A 80 -5.16 16.43 -1.49
CA ALA A 80 -6.50 17.00 -1.56
C ALA A 80 -7.29 16.81 -0.25
N THR A 81 -7.20 15.62 0.36
CA THR A 81 -7.84 15.31 1.64
C THR A 81 -7.28 16.18 2.77
N ALA A 82 -5.96 16.36 2.83
CA ALA A 82 -5.32 17.21 3.83
C ALA A 82 -5.76 18.69 3.69
N TRP A 83 -5.83 19.19 2.46
CA TRP A 83 -6.37 20.53 2.17
C TRP A 83 -7.84 20.65 2.60
N ALA A 84 -8.69 19.68 2.25
CA ALA A 84 -10.11 19.70 2.58
C ALA A 84 -10.32 19.68 4.09
N LYS A 85 -9.61 18.81 4.82
CA LYS A 85 -9.69 18.72 6.28
C LYS A 85 -9.28 20.02 6.96
N THR A 86 -8.17 20.61 6.51
CA THR A 86 -7.70 21.91 7.01
C THR A 86 -8.71 23.02 6.75
N SER A 87 -9.37 22.98 5.60
CA SER A 87 -10.29 24.02 5.17
C SER A 87 -11.67 23.90 5.81
N TYR A 88 -12.19 22.68 5.96
CA TYR A 88 -13.59 22.42 6.28
C TYR A 88 -13.82 21.72 7.62
N GLY A 89 -12.80 21.04 8.17
CA GLY A 89 -12.89 20.24 9.40
C GLY A 89 -12.71 18.74 9.12
N GLU A 90 -12.78 17.91 10.17
CA GLU A 90 -12.55 16.46 10.05
C GLU A 90 -13.69 15.70 9.36
N ASN A 91 -14.90 16.26 9.34
CA ASN A 91 -16.09 15.65 8.75
C ASN A 91 -16.15 15.89 7.23
N VAL A 92 -15.09 15.47 6.54
CA VAL A 92 -15.00 15.53 5.09
C VAL A 92 -14.62 14.19 4.48
N GLU A 93 -15.21 13.91 3.34
CA GLU A 93 -14.86 12.76 2.51
C GLU A 93 -14.40 13.26 1.15
N CYS A 94 -13.21 12.82 0.74
CA CYS A 94 -12.66 13.16 -0.57
C CYS A 94 -12.61 11.90 -1.42
N SER A 95 -13.01 12.03 -2.68
CA SER A 95 -12.82 11.03 -3.71
C SER A 95 -12.34 11.70 -4.98
N SER A 96 -11.54 10.98 -5.77
CA SER A 96 -11.04 11.48 -7.05
C SER A 96 -11.28 10.48 -8.17
N SER A 97 -11.44 11.00 -9.38
CA SER A 97 -11.52 10.22 -10.61
C SER A 97 -10.78 10.94 -11.72
N ALA A 98 -9.80 10.32 -12.38
CA ALA A 98 -8.98 10.92 -13.45
C ALA A 98 -8.56 12.38 -13.17
N ASP A 99 -9.35 13.36 -13.61
CA ASP A 99 -9.07 14.79 -13.48
C ASP A 99 -10.00 15.52 -12.50
N SER A 100 -10.84 14.81 -11.75
CA SER A 100 -11.88 15.38 -10.89
C SER A 100 -11.66 15.03 -9.43
N LEU A 101 -11.81 16.03 -8.56
CA LEU A 101 -11.86 15.90 -7.12
C LEU A 101 -13.28 16.21 -6.66
N ASN A 102 -13.85 15.31 -5.87
CA ASN A 102 -15.12 15.48 -5.20
C ASN A 102 -14.90 15.51 -3.69
N VAL A 103 -15.38 16.58 -3.05
CA VAL A 103 -15.31 16.79 -1.61
C VAL A 103 -16.73 16.83 -1.08
N LEU A 104 -17.02 15.99 -0.10
CA LEU A 104 -18.24 16.00 0.67
C LEU A 104 -17.94 16.63 2.03
N VAL A 105 -18.70 17.64 2.41
CA VAL A 105 -18.58 18.34 3.69
C VAL A 105 -19.86 18.10 4.46
N HIS A 106 -19.79 17.26 5.49
CA HIS A 106 -20.95 16.93 6.32
C HIS A 106 -21.10 18.00 7.40
N THR A 107 -22.28 18.60 7.48
CA THR A 107 -22.52 19.71 8.40
C THR A 107 -23.90 19.62 9.05
N ASP A 108 -23.96 20.07 10.31
CA ASP A 108 -25.17 20.19 11.11
C ASP A 108 -25.73 21.63 11.11
N ILE A 109 -25.17 22.52 10.28
CA ILE A 109 -25.62 23.91 10.19
C ILE A 109 -26.97 23.99 9.50
N SER A 110 -27.85 24.84 10.01
CA SER A 110 -29.11 25.17 9.35
C SER A 110 -28.87 26.01 8.10
N VAL A 111 -29.68 25.80 7.06
CA VAL A 111 -29.62 26.61 5.84
C VAL A 111 -30.27 27.97 6.11
N THR A 112 -29.44 28.96 6.43
CA THR A 112 -29.81 30.37 6.60
C THR A 112 -28.93 31.23 5.71
N SER A 113 -29.35 32.47 5.39
CA SER A 113 -28.55 33.36 4.56
C SER A 113 -27.18 33.66 5.19
N GLU A 114 -27.12 33.85 6.51
CA GLU A 114 -25.88 34.08 7.27
C GLU A 114 -24.94 32.88 7.19
N ASN A 115 -25.43 31.68 7.48
CA ASN A 115 -24.62 30.46 7.40
C ASN A 115 -24.14 30.20 5.97
N VAL A 116 -24.96 30.47 4.95
CA VAL A 116 -24.56 30.36 3.55
C VAL A 116 -23.46 31.36 3.21
N THR A 117 -23.55 32.61 3.69
CA THR A 117 -22.47 33.60 3.52
C THR A 117 -21.16 33.11 4.14
N ASP A 118 -21.20 32.53 5.33
CA ASP A 118 -20.03 31.96 6.00
C ASP A 118 -19.44 30.77 5.24
N ILE A 119 -20.28 29.87 4.74
CA ILE A 119 -19.88 28.75 3.87
C ILE A 119 -19.10 29.28 2.65
N ILE A 120 -19.63 30.31 1.99
CA ILE A 120 -19.01 30.89 0.80
C ILE A 120 -17.67 31.56 1.13
N ASN A 121 -17.59 32.29 2.24
CA ASN A 121 -16.33 32.90 2.69
C ASN A 121 -15.26 31.85 3.02
N LYS A 122 -15.67 30.75 3.64
CA LYS A 122 -14.82 29.60 3.94
C LYS A 122 -14.35 28.90 2.67
N PHE A 123 -15.23 28.71 1.70
CA PHE A 123 -14.89 28.18 0.37
C PHE A 123 -13.93 29.09 -0.42
N ILE A 124 -14.15 30.41 -0.43
CA ILE A 124 -13.24 31.34 -1.11
C ILE A 124 -11.85 31.27 -0.46
N SER A 125 -11.79 31.19 0.86
CA SER A 125 -10.53 31.09 1.59
C SER A 125 -9.83 29.75 1.34
N SER A 126 -10.58 28.64 1.34
CA SER A 126 -10.02 27.31 1.05
C SER A 126 -9.42 27.25 -0.36
N MET A 127 -10.08 27.84 -1.37
CA MET A 127 -9.56 27.86 -2.73
C MET A 127 -8.29 28.71 -2.89
N LYS A 128 -8.13 29.77 -2.09
CA LYS A 128 -6.86 30.51 -2.02
C LYS A 128 -5.74 29.61 -1.50
N TYR A 129 -6.00 28.84 -0.44
CA TYR A 129 -5.03 27.88 0.07
C TYR A 129 -4.75 26.74 -0.91
N TYR A 130 -5.78 26.26 -1.61
CA TYR A 130 -5.62 25.25 -2.66
C TYR A 130 -4.66 25.73 -3.74
N LYS A 131 -4.85 26.95 -4.25
CA LYS A 131 -3.97 27.55 -5.27
C LYS A 131 -2.52 27.61 -4.80
N ILE A 132 -2.27 28.07 -3.57
CA ILE A 132 -0.92 28.13 -2.99
C ILE A 132 -0.29 26.74 -2.89
N ALA A 133 -1.08 25.74 -2.44
CA ALA A 133 -0.62 24.36 -2.34
C ALA A 133 -0.31 23.78 -3.72
N TYR A 134 -1.17 24.02 -4.72
CA TYR A 134 -0.94 23.63 -6.12
C TYR A 134 0.34 24.26 -6.68
N GLU A 135 0.62 25.53 -6.41
CA GLU A 135 1.87 26.18 -6.86
C GLU A 135 3.12 25.55 -6.24
N THR A 136 3.00 24.91 -5.07
CA THR A 136 4.10 24.25 -4.37
C THR A 136 4.26 22.79 -4.79
N THR A 137 3.15 22.08 -5.03
CA THR A 137 3.12 20.67 -5.41
C THR A 137 2.12 20.45 -6.55
N PRO A 138 2.43 20.91 -7.79
CA PRO A 138 1.47 20.93 -8.89
C PRO A 138 1.00 19.52 -9.26
N ASP A 139 1.91 18.54 -9.30
CA ASP A 139 1.59 17.16 -9.69
C ASP A 139 0.56 16.49 -8.76
N ASN A 140 0.54 16.86 -7.48
CA ASN A 140 -0.36 16.27 -6.48
C ASN A 140 -1.73 16.97 -6.41
N LEU A 141 -1.87 18.16 -7.00
CA LEU A 141 -3.11 18.96 -6.91
C LEU A 141 -3.60 19.42 -8.28
N ASN A 142 -3.23 18.71 -9.35
CA ASN A 142 -3.59 19.05 -10.73
C ASN A 142 -5.00 18.53 -11.13
N PHE A 143 -6.00 18.70 -10.27
CA PHE A 143 -7.38 18.37 -10.60
C PHE A 143 -7.97 19.46 -11.50
N LYS A 144 -8.53 19.05 -12.64
CA LYS A 144 -9.22 19.94 -13.60
C LYS A 144 -10.56 20.41 -13.06
N PHE A 145 -11.28 19.53 -12.36
CA PHE A 145 -12.58 19.83 -11.78
C PHE A 145 -12.54 19.58 -10.28
N ILE A 146 -12.96 20.57 -9.49
CA ILE A 146 -13.03 20.43 -8.03
C ILE A 146 -14.45 20.77 -7.60
N SER A 147 -15.17 19.79 -7.06
CA SER A 147 -16.52 20.00 -6.54
C SER A 147 -16.54 19.87 -5.02
N VAL A 148 -17.09 20.88 -4.35
CA VAL A 148 -17.28 20.89 -2.90
C VAL A 148 -18.79 20.88 -2.64
N ASN A 149 -19.28 19.80 -2.04
CA ASN A 149 -20.68 19.53 -1.78
C ASN A 149 -20.93 19.61 -0.28
N TYR A 150 -21.77 20.54 0.14
CA TYR A 150 -22.21 20.67 1.52
C TYR A 150 -23.47 19.83 1.71
N LEU A 151 -23.39 18.90 2.65
CA LEU A 151 -24.42 17.92 2.97
C LEU A 151 -25.04 18.24 4.32
N ASP A 152 -26.34 18.05 4.44
CA ASP A 152 -27.04 18.08 5.73
C ASP A 152 -26.84 16.77 6.53
N LEU A 153 -27.51 16.66 7.68
CA LEU A 153 -27.45 15.48 8.56
C LEU A 153 -28.02 14.20 7.93
N ASP A 154 -28.81 14.33 6.87
CA ASP A 154 -29.43 13.24 6.13
C ASP A 154 -28.64 12.92 4.84
N ASP A 155 -27.41 13.44 4.72
CA ASP A 155 -26.51 13.35 3.56
C ASP A 155 -27.09 13.94 2.26
N ASN A 156 -28.08 14.84 2.35
CA ASN A 156 -28.60 15.54 1.19
C ASN A 156 -27.76 16.77 0.88
N ALA A 157 -27.33 16.88 -0.38
CA ALA A 157 -26.60 18.05 -0.85
C ALA A 157 -27.53 19.26 -0.98
N PHE A 158 -27.32 20.28 -0.14
CA PHE A 158 -28.07 21.53 -0.22
C PHE A 158 -27.32 22.62 -1.01
N LEU A 159 -26.00 22.55 -1.09
CA LEU A 159 -25.15 23.47 -1.85
C LEU A 159 -23.95 22.72 -2.43
N SER A 160 -23.71 22.87 -3.73
CA SER A 160 -22.50 22.37 -4.39
C SER A 160 -21.85 23.48 -5.22
N LEU A 161 -20.54 23.63 -5.04
CA LEU A 161 -19.72 24.61 -5.73
C LEU A 161 -18.66 23.86 -6.55
N THR A 162 -18.65 24.08 -7.87
CA THR A 162 -17.67 23.46 -8.76
C THR A 162 -16.74 24.52 -9.34
N ILE A 163 -15.44 24.30 -9.14
CA ILE A 163 -14.36 25.04 -9.76
C ILE A 163 -13.85 24.26 -10.97
N VAL A 164 -13.53 24.98 -12.04
CA VAL A 164 -12.72 24.47 -13.15
C VAL A 164 -11.35 25.12 -13.14
N LYS A 165 -10.31 24.31 -13.32
CA LYS A 165 -8.96 24.79 -13.56
C LYS A 165 -8.77 24.98 -15.06
N THR A 166 -8.37 26.19 -15.46
CA THR A 166 -8.05 26.57 -16.84
C THR A 166 -6.65 27.15 -16.86
N ASP A 167 -5.71 26.52 -17.55
CA ASP A 167 -4.29 26.90 -17.61
C ASP A 167 -3.71 27.24 -16.23
N ASP A 168 -3.75 28.52 -15.82
CA ASP A 168 -3.23 29.07 -14.57
C ASP A 168 -4.31 29.66 -13.61
N THR A 169 -5.59 29.55 -13.94
CA THR A 169 -6.71 30.08 -13.15
C THR A 169 -7.63 28.98 -12.61
N PHE A 170 -8.25 29.28 -11.48
CA PHE A 170 -9.31 28.49 -10.87
C PHE A 170 -10.58 29.33 -10.90
N GLU A 171 -11.58 28.89 -11.66
CA GLU A 171 -12.78 29.67 -11.95
C GLU A 171 -14.03 28.95 -11.43
N LEU A 172 -14.93 29.70 -10.82
CA LEU A 172 -16.23 29.18 -10.42
C LEU A 172 -17.05 28.86 -11.67
N ASN A 173 -17.31 27.58 -11.89
CA ASN A 173 -17.99 27.08 -13.07
C ASN A 173 -19.48 26.82 -12.82
N LYS A 174 -19.81 26.27 -11.64
CA LYS A 174 -21.18 25.84 -11.35
C LYS A 174 -21.52 26.02 -9.88
N ILE A 175 -22.73 26.50 -9.63
CA ILE A 175 -23.40 26.46 -8.33
C ILE A 175 -24.65 25.60 -8.51
N LEU A 176 -24.82 24.60 -7.65
CA LEU A 176 -26.04 23.80 -7.52
C LEU A 176 -26.60 24.01 -6.12
N VAL A 177 -27.92 24.16 -6.03
CA VAL A 177 -28.62 24.40 -4.78
C VAL A 177 -29.82 23.47 -4.69
N ASP A 178 -30.19 23.08 -3.47
CA ASP A 178 -31.48 22.43 -3.23
C ASP A 178 -32.61 23.40 -3.63
N ALA A 179 -33.48 22.94 -4.51
CA ALA A 179 -34.64 23.67 -4.99
C ALA A 179 -35.51 24.20 -3.84
N THR A 180 -35.63 23.44 -2.74
CA THR A 180 -36.47 23.83 -1.59
C THR A 180 -35.88 24.98 -0.75
N GLN A 181 -34.57 25.22 -0.87
CA GLN A 181 -33.81 26.21 -0.11
C GLN A 181 -33.29 27.37 -0.96
N THR A 182 -33.66 27.41 -2.25
CA THR A 182 -33.09 28.32 -3.26
C THR A 182 -33.07 29.79 -2.83
N ASP A 183 -34.19 30.32 -2.33
CA ASP A 183 -34.30 31.75 -1.98
C ASP A 183 -33.34 32.14 -0.85
N THR A 184 -33.22 31.27 0.16
CA THR A 184 -32.30 31.45 1.29
C THR A 184 -30.85 31.41 0.82
N ILE A 185 -30.50 30.44 -0.03
CA ILE A 185 -29.14 30.26 -0.52
C ILE A 185 -28.73 31.41 -1.44
N ILE A 186 -29.60 31.84 -2.35
CA ILE A 186 -29.34 33.00 -3.23
C ILE A 186 -29.17 34.29 -2.42
N SER A 187 -29.95 34.46 -1.34
CA SER A 187 -29.80 35.61 -0.43
C SER A 187 -28.42 35.62 0.24
N GLY A 188 -27.93 34.46 0.70
CA GLY A 188 -26.58 34.33 1.27
C GLY A 188 -25.46 34.56 0.24
N LEU A 189 -25.65 34.09 -1.00
CA LEU A 189 -24.69 34.30 -2.11
C LEU A 189 -24.56 35.76 -2.51
N SER A 190 -25.68 36.49 -2.54
CA SER A 190 -25.71 37.90 -2.97
C SER A 190 -25.18 38.88 -1.92
N SER A 191 -25.07 38.45 -0.66
CA SER A 191 -24.56 39.26 0.46
C SER A 191 -23.04 39.47 0.43
N ASN A 192 -22.32 38.79 -0.47
CA ASN A 192 -20.86 38.93 -0.67
C ASN A 192 -20.48 39.88 -1.82
N ASN A 193 -21.44 40.66 -2.36
CA ASN A 193 -21.18 41.74 -3.33
C ASN A 193 -20.91 43.09 -2.67
#